data_AF-A0A813GYN9-F1
#
_entry.id   AF-A0A813GYN9-F1
#
_cell.length_a   1.000
_cell.length_b   1.000
_cell.length_c   1.000
_cell.angle_alpha   90.00
_cell.angle_beta   90.00
_cell.angle_gamma   90.00
#
_symmetry.space_group_name_H-M   'P 1'
#
loop_
_entity.id
_entity.type
_entity.pdbx_description
1 polymer ?
#
loop_
_entity_poly.entity_id
_entity_poly.type
_entity_poly.pdbx_seq_one_letter_code
_entity_poly.pdbx_strand_id
1 'polypeptide(L)'
;MLLAGTHGWPARLLKRCSIIRRCSDLPQGNRCPAADEVRAWADRVVLGLGLCPWAARAAQKGTLRYMTCSEENPLAVASFIRSEAVRLQGRRLPPLSTSLVVCPRVPEWKDFKTFDSWVTNGQVEDLEDMVSLVVFHPAFERWHALSPELVPGSHVRAYFEEADGQRSSGALPAVVQSLDPGVVGARRVGLKFLDDGAEQWVPQEWLSPPAVSQEPLPDNWMHRAPHPTVHLIRRRDLEAVRNAEGGYDAVAAVQAKNSRCLRHLSQDELHRLATQAE
;
A
#
# COMPACT_ATOMS: atom_id res chain seq x y z
N MET A 1 -50.81 14.60 -0.18
CA MET A 1 -51.07 14.37 -1.62
C MET A 1 -49.72 14.41 -2.32
N LEU A 2 -49.22 13.23 -2.71
CA LEU A 2 -48.13 12.91 -3.67
C LEU A 2 -46.74 13.56 -3.49
N LEU A 3 -45.58 12.98 -3.86
CA LEU A 3 -45.04 11.64 -4.16
C LEU A 3 -43.51 11.89 -4.33
N ALA A 4 -42.64 11.08 -3.71
CA ALA A 4 -41.62 10.20 -4.32
C ALA A 4 -40.51 10.83 -5.19
N GLY A 5 -39.26 10.45 -4.90
CA GLY A 5 -38.09 10.75 -5.72
C GLY A 5 -36.79 10.10 -5.27
N THR A 6 -36.82 8.81 -4.93
CA THR A 6 -35.62 7.99 -4.67
C THR A 6 -34.75 7.89 -5.93
N HIS A 7 -33.51 8.39 -5.89
CA HIS A 7 -32.50 8.05 -6.89
C HIS A 7 -31.64 6.89 -6.37
N GLY A 8 -32.23 5.70 -6.43
CA GLY A 8 -31.51 4.44 -6.31
C GLY A 8 -30.70 4.20 -7.58
N TRP A 9 -29.44 3.79 -7.41
CA TRP A 9 -28.60 3.35 -8.51
C TRP A 9 -29.23 2.17 -9.25
N PRO A 10 -29.25 2.15 -10.60
CA PRO A 10 -29.84 1.06 -11.35
C PRO A 10 -28.97 -0.19 -11.25
N ALA A 11 -29.47 -1.21 -10.55
CA ALA A 11 -28.90 -2.56 -10.43
C ALA A 11 -28.92 -3.38 -11.75
N ARG A 12 -28.70 -2.76 -12.91
CA ARG A 12 -28.89 -3.38 -14.25
C ARG A 12 -27.69 -3.27 -15.19
N LEU A 13 -26.46 -3.32 -14.67
CA LEU A 13 -25.24 -3.48 -15.47
C LEU A 13 -24.35 -4.68 -15.05
N LEU A 14 -24.86 -5.59 -14.22
CA LEU A 14 -24.14 -6.80 -13.77
C LEU A 14 -24.71 -8.13 -14.34
N LYS A 15 -25.38 -8.08 -15.50
CA LYS A 15 -25.94 -9.28 -16.14
C LYS A 15 -25.31 -9.53 -17.51
N ARG A 16 -24.03 -9.85 -17.52
CA ARG A 16 -23.32 -10.68 -18.51
C ARG A 16 -21.81 -10.68 -18.20
N CYS A 17 -21.44 -11.28 -17.08
CA CYS A 17 -20.09 -11.80 -16.91
C CYS A 17 -20.25 -13.24 -16.47
N SER A 18 -20.04 -14.14 -17.42
CA SER A 18 -19.92 -15.58 -17.22
C SER A 18 -19.00 -15.84 -16.03
N ILE A 19 -19.56 -16.42 -14.96
CA ILE A 19 -18.91 -17.12 -13.84
C ILE A 19 -17.39 -16.92 -13.83
N ILE A 20 -16.92 -15.85 -13.18
CA ILE A 20 -15.52 -15.75 -12.77
C ILE A 20 -15.33 -16.88 -11.76
N ARG A 21 -14.77 -18.01 -12.19
CA ARG A 21 -14.37 -19.09 -11.27
C ARG A 21 -13.17 -18.57 -10.49
N ARG A 22 -13.43 -17.95 -9.34
CA ARG A 22 -12.38 -17.54 -8.40
C ARG A 22 -11.70 -18.81 -7.90
N CYS A 23 -10.38 -18.81 -7.76
CA CYS A 23 -9.68 -19.93 -7.12
C CYS A 23 -10.21 -20.21 -5.71
N SER A 24 -10.78 -19.19 -5.06
CA SER A 24 -11.42 -19.32 -3.75
C SER A 24 -12.78 -20.03 -3.74
N ASP A 25 -13.38 -20.23 -4.91
CA ASP A 25 -14.67 -20.92 -5.08
C ASP A 25 -14.44 -22.41 -5.46
N LEU A 26 -13.17 -22.84 -5.49
CA LEU A 26 -12.77 -24.22 -5.69
C LEU A 26 -12.82 -24.98 -4.36
N PRO A 27 -13.29 -26.24 -4.33
CA PRO A 27 -13.23 -27.08 -3.14
C PRO A 27 -11.79 -27.18 -2.61
N GLN A 28 -11.64 -27.38 -1.29
CA GLN A 28 -10.42 -27.27 -0.46
C GLN A 28 -9.18 -28.10 -0.90
N GLY A 29 -9.18 -28.69 -2.10
CA GLY A 29 -8.07 -29.44 -2.70
C GLY A 29 -7.41 -28.79 -3.93
N ASN A 30 -7.94 -27.71 -4.50
CA ASN A 30 -7.29 -27.00 -5.62
C ASN A 30 -6.48 -25.82 -5.07
N ARG A 31 -5.23 -26.10 -4.67
CA ARG A 31 -4.29 -25.08 -4.21
C ARG A 31 -4.07 -24.04 -5.29
N CYS A 32 -3.74 -22.86 -4.83
CA CYS A 32 -3.58 -21.69 -5.65
C CYS A 32 -2.12 -21.27 -5.50
N PRO A 33 -1.17 -21.88 -6.23
CA PRO A 33 0.24 -21.90 -5.83
C PRO A 33 0.81 -20.51 -5.55
N ALA A 34 0.55 -19.54 -6.44
CA ALA A 34 0.99 -18.17 -6.26
C ALA A 34 0.39 -17.48 -5.02
N ALA A 35 -0.88 -17.74 -4.67
CA ALA A 35 -1.50 -17.18 -3.47
C ALA A 35 -0.98 -17.85 -2.19
N ASP A 36 -0.66 -19.14 -2.24
CA ASP A 36 -0.05 -19.85 -1.12
C ASP A 36 1.41 -19.42 -0.91
N GLU A 37 2.17 -19.16 -1.98
CA GLU A 37 3.51 -18.58 -1.93
C GLU A 37 3.50 -17.17 -1.32
N VAL A 38 2.57 -16.30 -1.74
CA VAL A 38 2.39 -14.96 -1.15
C VAL A 38 1.90 -15.06 0.31
N ARG A 39 1.06 -16.04 0.66
CA ARG A 39 0.68 -16.28 2.06
C ARG A 39 1.90 -16.65 2.89
N ALA A 40 2.68 -17.63 2.44
CA ALA A 40 3.88 -18.06 3.15
C ALA A 40 4.89 -16.91 3.31
N TRP A 41 5.06 -16.08 2.27
CA TRP A 41 5.83 -14.84 2.36
C TRP A 41 5.26 -13.87 3.41
N ALA A 42 3.96 -13.60 3.40
CA ALA A 42 3.34 -12.69 4.35
C ALA A 42 3.49 -13.20 5.80
N ASP A 43 3.36 -14.51 6.01
CA ASP A 43 3.52 -15.14 7.32
C ASP A 43 4.96 -14.99 7.84
N ARG A 44 5.97 -15.21 7.00
CA ARG A 44 7.39 -15.07 7.40
C ARG A 44 7.82 -13.61 7.56
N VAL A 45 7.50 -12.77 6.57
CA VAL A 45 8.05 -11.41 6.47
C VAL A 45 7.18 -10.41 7.21
N VAL A 46 5.89 -10.31 6.88
CA VAL A 46 5.02 -9.28 7.45
C VAL A 46 4.64 -9.62 8.89
N LEU A 47 4.19 -10.86 9.12
CA LEU A 47 3.75 -11.32 10.43
C LEU A 47 4.93 -11.77 11.30
N GLY A 48 5.84 -12.58 10.76
CA GLY A 48 6.98 -13.15 11.49
C GLY A 48 7.96 -12.10 12.02
N LEU A 49 8.22 -11.04 11.25
CA LEU A 49 9.04 -9.91 11.72
C LEU A 49 8.22 -8.85 12.47
N GLY A 50 6.90 -9.04 12.61
CA GLY A 50 6.01 -8.12 13.32
C GLY A 50 5.99 -6.71 12.72
N LEU A 51 6.03 -6.61 11.39
CA LEU A 51 6.10 -5.33 10.66
C LEU A 51 4.77 -4.56 10.68
N CYS A 52 3.65 -5.26 10.79
CA CYS A 52 2.34 -4.63 10.77
C CYS A 52 1.43 -5.19 11.86
N PRO A 53 1.11 -4.39 12.91
CA PRO A 53 0.22 -4.85 13.98
C PRO A 53 -1.20 -5.14 13.46
N TRP A 54 -1.64 -4.44 12.41
CA TRP A 54 -2.97 -4.63 11.83
C TRP A 54 -3.08 -5.90 11.01
N ALA A 55 -2.02 -6.24 10.26
CA ALA A 55 -1.94 -7.52 9.57
C ALA A 55 -2.00 -8.69 10.57
N ALA A 56 -1.28 -8.60 11.69
CA ALA A 56 -1.33 -9.61 12.75
C ALA A 56 -2.74 -9.79 13.33
N ARG A 57 -3.45 -8.69 13.61
CA ARG A 57 -4.84 -8.75 14.09
C ARG A 57 -5.80 -9.34 13.05
N ALA A 58 -5.62 -8.98 11.78
CA ALA A 58 -6.42 -9.56 10.70
C ALA A 58 -6.15 -11.07 10.54
N ALA A 59 -4.88 -11.49 10.66
CA ALA A 59 -4.49 -12.90 10.62
C ALA A 59 -5.14 -13.69 11.76
N GLN A 60 -5.02 -13.20 13.00
CA GLN A 60 -5.62 -13.83 14.19
C GLN A 60 -7.14 -13.98 14.09
N LYS A 61 -7.81 -13.04 13.41
CA LYS A 61 -9.26 -13.09 13.19
C LYS A 61 -9.67 -13.90 11.95
N GLY A 62 -8.72 -14.42 11.17
CA GLY A 62 -9.00 -15.11 9.91
C GLY A 62 -9.59 -14.19 8.84
N THR A 63 -9.30 -12.89 8.88
CA THR A 63 -9.86 -11.88 7.98
C THR A 63 -8.88 -11.43 6.89
N LEU A 64 -7.68 -12.01 6.85
CA LEU A 64 -6.74 -11.94 5.72
C LEU A 64 -7.13 -12.97 4.66
N ARG A 65 -7.49 -12.53 3.46
CA ARG A 65 -7.79 -13.41 2.33
C ARG A 65 -6.72 -13.31 1.26
N TYR A 66 -6.29 -14.44 0.72
CA TYR A 66 -5.34 -14.52 -0.39
C TYR A 66 -6.03 -15.17 -1.58
N MET A 67 -5.81 -14.66 -2.79
CA MET A 67 -6.37 -15.22 -4.02
C MET A 67 -5.48 -14.96 -5.23
N THR A 68 -5.37 -15.93 -6.12
CA THR A 68 -4.76 -15.69 -7.44
C THR A 68 -5.81 -15.23 -8.43
N CYS A 69 -5.51 -14.11 -9.08
CA CYS A 69 -6.14 -13.67 -10.31
C CYS A 69 -5.56 -14.47 -11.48
N SER A 70 -6.40 -15.24 -12.16
CA SER A 70 -6.01 -16.05 -13.32
C SER A 70 -6.06 -15.28 -14.63
N GLU A 71 -6.38 -13.98 -14.58
CA GLU A 71 -6.46 -13.11 -15.75
C GLU A 71 -5.06 -12.71 -16.23
N GLU A 72 -4.91 -12.55 -17.55
CA GLU A 72 -3.63 -12.25 -18.21
C GLU A 72 -3.60 -10.84 -18.80
N ASN A 73 -4.73 -10.13 -18.73
CA ASN A 73 -4.93 -8.79 -19.28
C ASN A 73 -5.24 -7.79 -18.15
N PRO A 74 -4.54 -6.63 -18.08
CA PRO A 74 -4.77 -5.61 -17.06
C PRO A 74 -6.24 -5.17 -16.87
N LEU A 75 -7.03 -5.07 -17.94
CA LEU A 75 -8.46 -4.68 -17.84
C LEU A 75 -9.32 -5.75 -17.16
N ALA A 76 -9.02 -7.02 -17.42
CA ALA A 76 -9.69 -8.14 -16.78
C ALA A 76 -9.31 -8.24 -15.31
N VAL A 77 -8.03 -8.01 -14.98
CA VAL A 77 -7.58 -7.91 -13.59
C VAL A 77 -8.26 -6.73 -12.87
N ALA A 78 -8.38 -5.56 -13.52
CA ALA A 78 -9.08 -4.41 -12.93
C ALA A 78 -10.53 -4.78 -12.56
N SER A 79 -11.23 -5.48 -13.46
CA SER A 79 -12.60 -5.98 -13.20
C SER A 79 -12.64 -6.95 -12.02
N PHE A 80 -11.65 -7.83 -11.92
CA PHE A 80 -11.49 -8.75 -10.80
C PHE A 80 -11.28 -8.00 -9.47
N ILE A 81 -10.36 -7.05 -9.42
CA ILE A 81 -10.08 -6.20 -8.24
C ILE A 81 -11.32 -5.40 -7.83
N ARG A 82 -12.05 -4.80 -8.79
CA ARG A 82 -13.32 -4.10 -8.50
C ARG A 82 -14.34 -5.01 -7.85
N SER A 83 -14.51 -6.23 -8.37
CA SER A 83 -15.44 -7.19 -7.78
C SER A 83 -15.08 -7.54 -6.33
N GLU A 84 -13.79 -7.60 -6.03
CA GLU A 84 -13.28 -7.89 -4.70
C GLU A 84 -13.41 -6.68 -3.75
N ALA A 85 -13.16 -5.47 -4.24
CA ALA A 85 -13.41 -4.23 -3.49
C ALA A 85 -14.88 -4.11 -3.09
N VAL A 86 -15.81 -4.38 -4.02
CA VAL A 86 -17.26 -4.43 -3.74
C VAL A 86 -17.59 -5.49 -2.69
N ARG A 87 -16.99 -6.69 -2.80
CA ARG A 87 -17.18 -7.76 -1.79
C ARG A 87 -16.76 -7.28 -0.40
N LEU A 88 -15.62 -6.62 -0.28
CA LEU A 88 -15.09 -6.11 0.99
C LEU A 88 -16.02 -5.10 1.67
N GLN A 89 -16.85 -4.37 0.92
CA GLN A 89 -17.87 -3.48 1.49
C GLN A 89 -19.05 -4.20 2.15
N GLY A 90 -19.16 -5.53 2.00
CA GLY A 90 -20.22 -6.33 2.58
C GLY A 90 -20.40 -6.09 4.09
N ARG A 91 -21.62 -5.74 4.51
CA ARG A 91 -21.95 -5.40 5.91
C ARG A 91 -21.70 -6.51 6.92
N ARG A 92 -21.71 -7.78 6.46
CA ARG A 92 -21.47 -8.96 7.31
C ARG A 92 -19.99 -9.30 7.49
N LEU A 93 -19.08 -8.63 6.77
CA LEU A 93 -17.66 -8.92 6.88
C LEU A 93 -17.08 -8.31 8.17
N PRO A 94 -16.39 -9.10 9.01
CA PRO A 94 -15.80 -8.62 10.26
C PRO A 94 -14.85 -7.43 10.04
N PRO A 95 -14.63 -6.56 11.05
CA PRO A 95 -13.58 -5.54 11.02
C PRO A 95 -12.20 -6.12 10.64
N LEU A 96 -11.38 -5.34 9.96
CA LEU A 96 -10.06 -5.75 9.42
C LEU A 96 -10.12 -6.84 8.33
N SER A 97 -11.24 -6.93 7.59
CA SER A 97 -11.31 -7.79 6.40
C SER A 97 -10.53 -7.16 5.25
N THR A 98 -9.57 -7.90 4.71
CA THR A 98 -8.69 -7.45 3.64
C THR A 98 -8.37 -8.59 2.67
N SER A 99 -7.95 -8.24 1.45
CA SER A 99 -7.67 -9.20 0.39
C SER A 99 -6.36 -8.91 -0.31
N LEU A 100 -5.51 -9.93 -0.46
CA LEU A 100 -4.34 -9.92 -1.32
C LEU A 100 -4.68 -10.63 -2.63
N VAL A 101 -4.75 -9.85 -3.70
CA VAL A 101 -5.00 -10.33 -5.07
C VAL A 101 -3.65 -10.49 -5.76
N VAL A 102 -3.26 -11.74 -6.01
CA VAL A 102 -1.99 -12.14 -6.62
C VAL A 102 -2.16 -12.28 -8.12
N CYS A 103 -1.33 -11.61 -8.91
CA CYS A 103 -1.50 -11.46 -10.35
C CYS A 103 -0.29 -11.98 -11.14
N PRO A 104 -0.06 -13.30 -11.18
CA PRO A 104 1.16 -13.87 -11.72
C PRO A 104 1.20 -13.96 -13.25
N ARG A 105 0.09 -13.71 -13.95
CA ARG A 105 -0.06 -14.04 -15.38
C ARG A 105 0.01 -12.86 -16.35
N VAL A 106 -0.05 -11.62 -15.86
CA VAL A 106 0.08 -10.44 -16.72
C VAL A 106 1.55 -10.27 -17.09
N PRO A 107 1.97 -10.47 -18.35
CA PRO A 107 3.38 -10.55 -18.71
C PRO A 107 4.16 -9.26 -18.44
N GLU A 108 3.54 -8.09 -18.69
CA GLU A 108 4.15 -6.79 -18.48
C GLU A 108 4.37 -6.45 -16.99
N TRP A 109 3.67 -7.12 -16.08
CA TRP A 109 3.82 -6.91 -14.63
C TRP A 109 5.01 -7.64 -14.02
N LYS A 110 5.89 -8.24 -14.83
CA LYS A 110 7.25 -8.59 -14.38
C LYS A 110 8.09 -7.34 -14.12
N ASP A 111 7.80 -6.26 -14.83
CA ASP A 111 8.40 -4.95 -14.59
C ASP A 111 7.66 -4.22 -13.46
N PHE A 112 8.39 -3.87 -12.40
CA PHE A 112 7.81 -3.22 -11.23
C PHE A 112 7.17 -1.87 -11.58
N LYS A 113 7.85 -1.04 -12.40
CA LYS A 113 7.37 0.32 -12.69
C LYS A 113 6.05 0.30 -13.45
N THR A 114 5.92 -0.64 -14.39
CA THR A 114 4.69 -0.88 -15.14
C THR A 114 3.56 -1.33 -14.23
N PHE A 115 3.81 -2.28 -13.33
CA PHE A 115 2.81 -2.72 -12.35
C PHE A 115 2.42 -1.61 -11.36
N ASP A 116 3.41 -0.91 -10.81
CA ASP A 116 3.21 0.17 -9.84
C ASP A 116 2.36 1.29 -10.44
N SER A 117 2.72 1.77 -11.63
CA SER A 117 1.96 2.80 -12.34
C SER A 117 0.53 2.35 -12.67
N TRP A 118 0.31 1.06 -12.93
CA TRP A 118 -1.03 0.54 -13.19
C TRP A 118 -1.90 0.56 -11.93
N VAL A 119 -1.32 0.27 -10.75
CA VAL A 119 -2.06 0.31 -9.48
C VAL A 119 -2.28 1.76 -9.02
N THR A 120 -1.27 2.63 -9.11
CA THR A 120 -1.32 3.97 -8.51
C THR A 120 -1.93 5.05 -9.37
N ASN A 121 -1.86 4.93 -10.71
CA ASN A 121 -2.30 5.97 -11.64
C ASN A 121 -3.19 5.41 -12.76
N GLY A 122 -3.71 4.20 -12.58
CA GLY A 122 -4.25 3.40 -13.67
C GLY A 122 -5.71 3.01 -13.49
N GLN A 123 -6.00 1.77 -13.88
CA GLN A 123 -7.36 1.28 -14.14
C GLN A 123 -8.18 0.97 -12.89
N VAL A 124 -7.75 1.39 -11.70
CA VAL A 124 -8.39 1.07 -10.41
C VAL A 124 -8.44 2.28 -9.45
N GLU A 125 -8.11 3.47 -9.92
CA GLU A 125 -8.19 4.73 -9.16
C GLU A 125 -9.63 5.01 -8.67
N ASP A 126 -10.64 4.55 -9.42
CA ASP A 126 -12.06 4.65 -9.06
C ASP A 126 -12.43 3.90 -7.76
N LEU A 127 -11.53 3.07 -7.22
CA LEU A 127 -11.75 2.29 -6.01
C LEU A 127 -11.29 2.98 -4.73
N GLU A 128 -10.61 4.11 -4.85
CA GLU A 128 -9.99 4.79 -3.71
C GLU A 128 -11.01 4.98 -2.58
N ASP A 129 -12.20 5.51 -2.88
CA ASP A 129 -13.29 5.71 -1.91
C ASP A 129 -13.72 4.48 -1.11
N MET A 130 -13.46 3.29 -1.63
CA MET A 130 -13.85 2.02 -1.02
C MET A 130 -12.70 1.35 -0.27
N VAL A 131 -11.52 1.31 -0.89
CA VAL A 131 -10.36 0.56 -0.44
C VAL A 131 -9.07 1.33 -0.71
N SER A 132 -8.13 1.22 0.21
CA SER A 132 -6.74 1.58 -0.05
C SER A 132 -6.04 0.41 -0.72
N LEU A 133 -5.29 0.69 -1.79
CA LEU A 133 -4.50 -0.28 -2.52
C LEU A 133 -3.04 -0.21 -2.06
N VAL A 134 -2.46 -1.36 -1.73
CA VAL A 134 -1.03 -1.49 -1.38
C VAL A 134 -0.36 -2.45 -2.37
N VAL A 135 0.76 -2.01 -2.93
CA VAL A 135 1.52 -2.74 -3.95
C VAL A 135 2.57 -3.63 -3.29
N PHE A 136 2.63 -4.88 -3.75
CA PHE A 136 3.68 -5.84 -3.45
C PHE A 136 4.20 -6.43 -4.75
N HIS A 137 5.51 -6.57 -4.90
CA HIS A 137 6.12 -7.00 -6.15
C HIS A 137 7.52 -7.59 -5.95
N PRO A 138 7.96 -8.63 -6.69
CA PRO A 138 9.30 -9.24 -6.51
C PRO A 138 10.44 -8.24 -6.60
N ALA A 139 10.34 -7.32 -7.57
CA ALA A 139 11.28 -6.23 -7.80
C ALA A 139 10.82 -4.88 -7.21
N PHE A 140 10.02 -4.88 -6.12
CA PHE A 140 9.58 -3.64 -5.50
C PHE A 140 10.78 -2.77 -5.10
N GLU A 141 10.77 -1.51 -5.57
CA GLU A 141 11.79 -0.51 -5.27
C GLU A 141 11.21 0.90 -5.42
N ARG A 142 10.68 1.44 -4.31
CA ARG A 142 10.10 2.79 -4.27
C ARG A 142 10.91 3.75 -3.40
N TRP A 143 11.62 3.22 -2.40
CA TRP A 143 12.26 4.04 -1.37
C TRP A 143 13.76 4.06 -1.51
N HIS A 144 14.32 5.26 -1.63
CA HIS A 144 15.74 5.51 -1.72
C HIS A 144 16.18 6.45 -0.60
N ALA A 145 17.44 6.39 -0.21
CA ALA A 145 18.00 7.31 0.77
C ALA A 145 17.96 8.74 0.21
N LEU A 146 17.82 9.73 1.09
CA LEU A 146 17.94 11.14 0.69
C LEU A 146 19.31 11.42 0.06
N SER A 147 19.36 12.41 -0.83
CA SER A 147 20.63 12.89 -1.38
C SER A 147 21.54 13.35 -0.24
N PRO A 148 22.84 12.99 -0.23
CA PRO A 148 23.79 13.49 0.76
C PRO A 148 24.01 15.01 0.69
N GLU A 149 23.61 15.64 -0.40
CA GLU A 149 23.64 17.10 -0.58
C GLU A 149 22.50 17.82 0.14
N LEU A 150 21.44 17.08 0.51
CA LEU A 150 20.32 17.63 1.28
C LEU A 150 20.75 17.72 2.75
N VAL A 151 20.79 18.93 3.30
CA VAL A 151 21.18 19.19 4.70
C VAL A 151 20.25 20.22 5.34
N PRO A 152 20.18 20.34 6.68
CA PRO A 152 19.52 21.47 7.33
C PRO A 152 20.04 22.81 6.76
N GLY A 153 19.11 23.69 6.40
CA GLY A 153 19.37 24.95 5.69
C GLY A 153 19.26 24.87 4.16
N SER A 154 19.20 23.68 3.56
CA SER A 154 18.95 23.54 2.12
C SER A 154 17.60 24.14 1.73
N HIS A 155 17.58 24.92 0.65
CA HIS A 155 16.35 25.41 0.03
C HIS A 155 15.79 24.35 -0.92
N VAL A 156 14.52 24.02 -0.78
CA VAL A 156 13.81 23.04 -1.60
C VAL A 156 12.45 23.58 -2.02
N ARG A 157 11.74 22.86 -2.89
CA ARG A 157 10.29 22.96 -2.97
C ARG A 157 9.69 21.66 -2.49
N ALA A 158 8.55 21.73 -1.81
CA ALA A 158 7.86 20.55 -1.33
C ALA A 158 6.35 20.73 -1.37
N TYR A 159 5.64 19.63 -1.59
CA TYR A 159 4.22 19.57 -1.23
C TYR A 159 4.07 19.57 0.29
N PHE A 160 2.91 19.99 0.78
CA PHE A 160 2.59 20.09 2.19
C PHE A 160 1.24 19.44 2.48
N GLU A 161 0.96 19.19 3.75
CA GLU A 161 -0.31 18.65 4.21
C GLU A 161 -1.30 19.80 4.33
N GLU A 162 -2.43 19.69 3.64
CA GLU A 162 -3.56 20.60 3.70
C GLU A 162 -4.39 20.33 4.98
N ALA A 163 -5.33 21.22 5.28
CA ALA A 163 -6.16 21.09 6.49
C ALA A 163 -7.01 19.80 6.57
N ASP A 164 -7.24 19.14 5.43
CA ASP A 164 -7.95 17.86 5.34
C ASP A 164 -7.02 16.64 5.46
N GLY A 165 -5.73 16.85 5.72
CA GLY A 165 -4.70 15.82 5.81
C GLY A 165 -4.22 15.29 4.46
N GLN A 166 -4.66 15.89 3.34
CA GLN A 166 -4.22 15.49 2.00
C GLN A 166 -2.97 16.25 1.57
N ARG A 167 -2.27 15.69 0.59
CA ARG A 167 -1.16 16.36 -0.07
C ARG A 167 -1.68 17.55 -0.88
N SER A 168 -1.00 18.70 -0.78
CA SER A 168 -1.27 19.87 -1.59
C SER A 168 -1.15 19.59 -3.09
N SER A 169 -1.83 20.39 -3.90
CA SER A 169 -1.78 20.28 -5.38
C SER A 169 -0.51 20.86 -5.99
N GLY A 170 0.17 21.76 -5.26
CA GLY A 170 1.38 22.45 -5.70
C GLY A 170 2.45 22.48 -4.62
N ALA A 171 3.71 22.34 -5.06
CA ALA A 171 4.86 22.45 -4.16
C ALA A 171 5.21 23.92 -3.91
N LEU A 172 5.55 24.26 -2.67
CA LEU A 172 5.97 25.61 -2.26
C LEU A 172 7.44 25.63 -1.84
N PRO A 173 8.13 26.79 -1.94
CA PRO A 173 9.48 26.95 -1.41
C PRO A 173 9.54 26.71 0.10
N ALA A 174 10.53 25.94 0.54
CA ALA A 174 10.75 25.60 1.94
C ALA A 174 12.25 25.50 2.24
N VAL A 175 12.58 25.53 3.54
CA VAL A 175 13.94 25.30 4.05
C VAL A 175 13.94 24.04 4.92
N VAL A 176 14.90 23.16 4.66
CA VAL A 176 15.09 21.94 5.47
C VAL A 176 15.48 22.33 6.88
N GLN A 177 14.70 21.87 7.87
CA GLN A 177 14.98 22.04 9.30
C GLN A 177 15.70 20.83 9.87
N SER A 178 15.26 19.63 9.52
CA SER A 178 15.85 18.38 10.03
C SER A 178 15.66 17.23 9.06
N LEU A 179 16.64 16.34 9.05
CA LEU A 179 16.61 15.05 8.36
C LEU A 179 16.74 13.88 9.34
N ASP A 180 16.84 14.16 10.64
CA ASP A 180 17.04 13.14 11.65
C ASP A 180 15.77 12.28 11.80
N PRO A 181 15.80 10.98 11.47
CA PRO A 181 14.64 10.09 11.60
C PRO A 181 14.08 9.98 13.03
N GLY A 182 14.89 10.28 14.05
CA GLY A 182 14.46 10.35 15.45
C GLY A 182 13.62 11.58 15.77
N VAL A 183 13.73 12.63 14.94
CA VAL A 183 12.97 13.88 15.07
C VAL A 183 11.81 13.89 14.07
N VAL A 184 12.10 13.61 12.80
CA VAL A 184 11.15 13.77 11.68
C VAL A 184 10.28 12.53 11.47
N GLY A 185 10.70 11.37 11.99
CA GLY A 185 10.13 10.08 11.65
C GLY A 185 10.82 9.44 10.44
N ALA A 186 10.54 8.16 10.18
CA ALA A 186 11.17 7.45 9.08
C ALA A 186 10.67 7.95 7.71
N ARG A 187 11.61 8.17 6.77
CA ARG A 187 11.35 8.61 5.39
C ARG A 187 10.60 9.95 5.31
N ARG A 188 10.87 10.83 6.27
CA ARG A 188 10.30 12.17 6.33
C ARG A 188 11.40 13.22 6.34
N VAL A 189 11.00 14.44 6.01
CA VAL A 189 11.85 15.62 6.02
C VAL A 189 11.13 16.71 6.80
N GLY A 190 11.80 17.29 7.80
CA GLY A 190 11.30 18.45 8.52
C GLY A 190 11.56 19.71 7.70
N LEU A 191 10.50 20.42 7.34
CA LEU A 191 10.54 21.60 6.48
C LEU A 191 9.90 22.80 7.17
N LYS A 192 10.42 23.99 6.88
CA LYS A 192 9.78 25.27 7.15
C LYS A 192 9.41 25.95 5.85
N PHE A 193 8.11 26.15 5.61
CA PHE A 193 7.60 26.79 4.40
C PHE A 193 7.84 28.30 4.43
N LEU A 194 8.21 28.87 3.28
CA LEU A 194 8.67 30.26 3.19
C LEU A 194 7.54 31.29 3.00
N ASP A 195 6.36 30.83 2.61
CA ASP A 195 5.19 31.68 2.38
C ASP A 195 4.48 32.07 3.68
N ASP A 196 4.31 31.13 4.60
CA ASP A 196 3.60 31.34 5.88
C ASP A 196 4.45 31.07 7.14
N GLY A 197 5.65 30.48 6.97
CA GLY A 197 6.54 30.12 8.07
C GLY A 197 6.17 28.82 8.79
N ALA A 198 5.17 28.07 8.31
CA ALA A 198 4.70 26.84 8.93
C ALA A 198 5.76 25.73 8.85
N GLU A 199 5.83 24.92 9.91
CA GLU A 199 6.72 23.77 9.97
C GLU A 199 5.93 22.47 9.83
N GLN A 200 6.38 21.59 8.92
CA GLN A 200 5.76 20.28 8.71
C GLN A 200 6.80 19.18 8.47
N TRP A 201 6.43 17.96 8.84
CA TRP A 201 7.24 16.75 8.64
C TRP A 201 6.62 15.93 7.52
N VAL A 202 7.01 16.25 6.29
CA VAL A 202 6.39 15.66 5.10
C VAL A 202 7.14 14.40 4.66
N PRO A 203 6.47 13.45 3.98
CA PRO A 203 7.17 12.35 3.31
C PRO A 203 8.26 12.87 2.38
N GLN A 204 9.42 12.19 2.33
CA GLN A 204 10.53 12.63 1.49
C GLN A 204 10.19 12.65 -0.01
N GLU A 205 9.22 11.83 -0.44
CA GLU A 205 8.69 11.83 -1.81
C GLU A 205 7.89 13.09 -2.16
N TRP A 206 7.61 13.98 -1.20
CA TRP A 206 6.94 15.26 -1.46
C TRP A 206 7.92 16.38 -1.83
N LEU A 207 9.23 16.12 -1.82
CA LEU A 207 10.21 17.05 -2.38
C LEU A 207 10.10 17.11 -3.91
N SER A 208 10.19 18.33 -4.46
CA SER A 208 10.11 18.59 -5.89
C SER A 208 11.23 19.55 -6.35
N PRO A 209 12.17 19.11 -7.20
CA PRO A 209 12.34 17.73 -7.68
C PRO A 209 12.68 16.76 -6.52
N PRO A 210 12.50 15.44 -6.70
CA PRO A 210 12.89 14.46 -5.69
C PRO A 210 14.38 14.58 -5.34
N ALA A 211 14.69 14.70 -4.05
CA ALA A 211 16.07 14.82 -3.55
C ALA A 211 16.55 13.48 -2.96
N VAL A 212 16.60 12.45 -3.80
CA VAL A 212 17.01 11.09 -3.41
C VAL A 212 18.32 10.68 -4.09
N SER A 213 19.07 9.81 -3.44
CA SER A 213 20.24 9.13 -4.00
C SER A 213 19.82 7.89 -4.81
N GLN A 214 20.80 7.19 -5.39
CA GLN A 214 20.58 5.88 -6.02
C GLN A 214 20.56 4.72 -5.01
N GLU A 215 20.80 4.97 -3.73
CA GLU A 215 20.86 3.92 -2.70
C GLU A 215 19.45 3.48 -2.30
N PRO A 216 19.03 2.22 -2.58
CA PRO A 216 17.72 1.74 -2.17
C PRO A 216 17.68 1.47 -0.66
N LEU A 217 16.60 1.84 0.00
CA LEU A 217 16.41 1.58 1.42
C LEU A 217 16.05 0.11 1.68
N PRO A 218 16.51 -0.50 2.79
CA PRO A 218 16.09 -1.84 3.21
C PRO A 218 14.58 -1.99 3.37
N ASP A 219 13.88 -0.89 3.62
CA ASP A 219 12.41 -0.81 3.68
C ASP A 219 11.73 -1.45 2.47
N ASN A 220 12.33 -1.39 1.27
CA ASN A 220 11.74 -2.00 0.08
C ASN A 220 11.47 -3.51 0.24
N TRP A 221 12.26 -4.21 1.06
CA TRP A 221 12.15 -5.66 1.24
C TRP A 221 10.85 -6.10 1.90
N MET A 222 10.22 -5.26 2.73
CA MET A 222 8.90 -5.60 3.28
C MET A 222 7.79 -5.59 2.23
N HIS A 223 8.08 -5.13 1.01
CA HIS A 223 7.15 -5.15 -0.12
C HIS A 223 7.51 -6.16 -1.21
N ARG A 224 8.61 -6.91 -1.06
CA ARG A 224 9.09 -7.86 -2.08
C ARG A 224 8.43 -9.23 -1.98
N ALA A 225 7.13 -9.28 -2.31
CA ALA A 225 6.38 -10.53 -2.41
C ALA A 225 6.78 -11.35 -3.65
N PRO A 226 6.58 -12.70 -3.66
CA PRO A 226 6.99 -13.58 -4.77
C PRO A 226 6.30 -13.31 -6.11
N HIS A 227 5.18 -12.60 -6.11
CA HIS A 227 4.38 -12.28 -7.30
C HIS A 227 3.83 -10.85 -7.22
N PRO A 228 3.57 -10.18 -8.36
CA PRO A 228 2.81 -8.93 -8.38
C PRO A 228 1.49 -9.12 -7.63
N THR A 229 1.28 -8.32 -6.59
CA THR A 229 0.15 -8.50 -5.68
C THR A 229 -0.41 -7.15 -5.28
N VAL A 230 -1.74 -7.02 -5.34
CA VAL A 230 -2.47 -5.85 -4.86
C VAL A 230 -3.19 -6.22 -3.58
N HIS A 231 -2.91 -5.50 -2.50
CA HIS A 231 -3.57 -5.67 -1.21
C HIS A 231 -4.65 -4.59 -1.04
N LEU A 232 -5.90 -5.03 -0.93
CA LEU A 232 -7.10 -4.19 -0.81
C LEU A 232 -7.51 -4.11 0.65
N ILE A 233 -7.27 -2.97 1.27
CA ILE A 233 -7.66 -2.72 2.66
C ILE A 233 -8.86 -1.78 2.68
N ARG A 234 -9.91 -2.12 3.45
CA ARG A 234 -11.09 -1.26 3.54
C ARG A 234 -10.72 0.09 4.15
N ARG A 235 -11.06 1.18 3.46
CA ARG A 235 -10.75 2.54 3.92
C ARG A 235 -11.32 2.82 5.31
N ARG A 236 -12.59 2.44 5.55
CA ARG A 236 -13.24 2.53 6.88
C ARG A 236 -12.49 1.81 8.00
N ASP A 237 -11.80 0.71 7.72
CA ASP A 237 -11.04 -0.01 8.73
C ASP A 237 -9.71 0.69 9.03
N LEU A 238 -9.05 1.22 7.99
CA LEU A 238 -7.83 2.02 8.15
C LEU A 238 -8.12 3.30 8.92
N GLU A 239 -9.22 3.99 8.63
CA GLU A 239 -9.68 5.16 9.37
C GLU A 239 -9.96 4.81 10.83
N ALA A 240 -10.69 3.73 11.09
CA ALA A 240 -10.97 3.29 12.45
C ALA A 240 -9.69 2.96 13.24
N VAL A 241 -8.72 2.31 12.59
CA VAL A 241 -7.40 2.03 13.16
C VAL A 241 -6.65 3.33 13.46
N ARG A 242 -6.57 4.24 12.50
CA ARG A 242 -5.88 5.53 12.65
C ARG A 242 -6.49 6.31 13.82
N ASN A 243 -7.81 6.37 13.90
CA ASN A 243 -8.50 7.12 14.95
C ASN A 243 -8.33 6.48 16.34
N ALA A 244 -8.25 5.15 16.41
CA ALA A 244 -8.12 4.42 17.69
C ALA A 244 -6.68 4.41 18.26
N GLU A 245 -5.66 4.55 17.41
CA GLU A 245 -4.27 4.29 17.81
C GLU A 245 -3.38 5.52 17.96
N GLY A 246 -3.94 6.73 17.91
CA GLY A 246 -3.17 7.97 18.02
C GLY A 246 -2.83 8.61 16.67
N GLY A 247 -3.64 8.33 15.64
CA GLY A 247 -3.58 9.06 14.38
C GLY A 247 -2.35 8.74 13.54
N TYR A 248 -1.79 9.79 12.96
CA TYR A 248 -0.61 9.71 12.12
C TYR A 248 0.62 9.20 12.89
N ASP A 249 0.80 9.64 14.14
CA ASP A 249 1.98 9.33 14.95
C ASP A 249 2.15 7.82 15.20
N ALA A 250 1.04 7.10 15.34
CA ALA A 250 1.03 5.65 15.45
C ALA A 250 1.62 4.98 14.20
N VAL A 251 1.21 5.45 13.03
CA VAL A 251 1.69 4.95 11.74
C VAL A 251 3.16 5.29 11.57
N ALA A 252 3.57 6.51 11.92
CA ALA A 252 4.96 6.95 11.88
C ALA A 252 5.86 6.09 12.78
N ALA A 253 5.38 5.76 13.99
CA ALA A 253 6.10 4.89 14.93
C ALA A 253 6.25 3.46 14.38
N VAL A 254 5.20 2.91 13.75
CA VAL A 254 5.28 1.60 13.07
C VAL A 254 6.30 1.65 11.92
N GLN A 255 6.28 2.69 11.10
CA GLN A 255 7.26 2.84 10.02
C GLN A 255 8.69 2.92 10.57
N ALA A 256 8.94 3.74 11.59
CA ALA A 256 10.24 3.85 12.23
C ALA A 256 10.73 2.53 12.83
N LYS A 257 9.82 1.77 13.46
CA LYS A 257 10.11 0.41 13.96
C LYS A 257 10.51 -0.51 12.79
N ASN A 258 9.76 -0.49 11.69
CA ASN A 258 10.03 -1.35 10.54
C ASN A 258 11.37 -1.01 9.88
N SER A 259 11.64 0.28 9.63
CA SER A 259 12.91 0.72 9.07
C SER A 259 14.08 0.36 9.98
N ARG A 260 13.92 0.39 11.31
CA ARG A 260 14.95 -0.12 12.22
C ARG A 260 15.10 -1.62 12.11
N CYS A 261 14.01 -2.39 12.17
CA CYS A 261 14.03 -3.85 12.06
C CYS A 261 14.80 -4.30 10.80
N LEU A 262 14.43 -3.76 9.64
CA LEU A 262 15.02 -4.13 8.35
C LEU A 262 16.47 -3.69 8.19
N ARG A 263 16.88 -2.57 8.82
CA ARG A 263 18.29 -2.12 8.82
C ARG A 263 19.23 -3.01 9.61
N HIS A 264 18.73 -3.80 10.56
CA HIS A 264 19.54 -4.75 11.31
C HIS A 264 19.70 -6.11 10.62
N LEU A 265 18.99 -6.33 9.50
CA LEU A 265 19.11 -7.55 8.72
C LEU A 265 20.21 -7.38 7.66
N SER A 266 21.05 -8.41 7.52
CA SER A 266 21.99 -8.51 6.43
C SER A 266 21.28 -8.65 5.08
N GLN A 267 22.00 -8.35 4.00
CA GLN A 267 21.47 -8.52 2.64
C GLN A 267 21.05 -9.97 2.37
N ASP A 268 21.76 -10.96 2.90
CA ASP A 268 21.44 -12.38 2.75
C ASP A 268 20.18 -12.78 3.53
N GLU A 269 19.96 -12.21 4.72
CA GLU A 269 18.72 -12.41 5.48
C GLU A 269 17.53 -11.80 4.73
N LEU A 270 17.68 -10.59 4.21
CA LEU A 270 16.65 -9.92 3.41
C LEU A 270 16.29 -10.71 2.14
N HIS A 271 17.28 -11.26 1.44
CA HIS A 271 17.03 -12.10 0.26
C HIS A 271 16.32 -13.40 0.62
N ARG A 272 16.73 -14.08 1.70
CA ARG A 272 16.09 -15.32 2.16
C ARG A 272 14.62 -15.11 2.50
N LEU A 273 14.28 -13.99 3.13
CA LEU A 273 12.89 -13.61 3.44
C LEU A 273 11.99 -13.53 2.19
N ALA A 274 12.51 -12.99 1.08
CA ALA A 274 11.74 -12.83 -0.16
C ALA A 274 11.68 -14.07 -1.05
N THR A 275 12.63 -15.02 -0.92
CA THR A 275 12.84 -16.08 -1.92
C THR A 275 12.55 -17.50 -1.44
N GLN A 276 12.56 -17.77 -0.14
CA GLN A 276 12.40 -19.15 0.35
C GLN A 276 10.94 -19.50 0.61
N ALA A 277 10.33 -20.29 -0.27
CA ALA A 277 9.27 -21.21 0.12
C ALA A 277 9.94 -22.54 0.45
N GLU A 278 10.29 -22.75 1.72
CA GLU A 278 10.62 -24.10 2.22
C GLU A 278 9.35 -24.95 2.31
#